data_AF-A0AA42YSP0-F1
#
_entry.id   AF-A0AA42YSP0-F1
#
_cell.length_a   1.000
_cell.length_b   1.000
_cell.length_c   1.000
_cell.angle_alpha   90.00
_cell.angle_beta   90.00
_cell.angle_gamma   90.00
#
_symmetry.space_group_name_H-M   'P 1'
#
loop_
_entity.id
_entity.type
_entity.pdbx_description
1 polymer ?
#
loop_
_entity_poly.entity_id
_entity_poly.type
_entity_poly.pdbx_seq_one_letter_code
_entity_poly.pdbx_strand_id
1 'polypeptide(L)'
;SDETLNSQLEKAYFIRERNLGKNELVDILRSDYHIIVISDGTRENINLLLASTTFARLFKEVDGVISRGPDQKRRFFGSHFQFTQNIFNIAAGADDSVMVSFKPRHPAVIKYTYKNLGEKANSIIEQMHAAKQKGMTVMFYSGIIGSIPGRLQTAKKIMSVFVDHLRREYAMTFIINPSDYFEEGMDADDLMYMWEIVQRSGFIDIWRFQTYEDIVQAFRMIKSKVPPEWVGKDATFSTGCTKEMKIAIDVQKKHPEMQIAGPAKEKFMRRSDYGVGMFYDQRLADICQG
;
A
#
# COMPACT_ATOMS: atom_id res chain seq x y z
N SER A 1 -13.20 34.85 -11.13
CA SER A 1 -12.09 34.22 -10.40
C SER A 1 -11.64 35.18 -9.31
N ASP A 2 -11.36 34.70 -8.11
CA ASP A 2 -10.86 35.53 -7.01
C ASP A 2 -9.36 35.82 -7.24
N GLU A 3 -9.02 37.08 -7.52
CA GLU A 3 -7.63 37.51 -7.78
C GLU A 3 -6.72 37.31 -6.55
N THR A 4 -7.28 37.43 -5.35
CA THR A 4 -6.54 37.21 -4.11
C THR A 4 -6.16 35.74 -4.00
N LEU A 5 -7.10 34.82 -4.26
CA LEU A 5 -6.81 33.39 -4.27
C LEU A 5 -5.80 33.02 -5.36
N ASN A 6 -5.93 33.58 -6.56
CA ASN A 6 -5.03 33.30 -7.67
C ASN A 6 -3.58 33.70 -7.35
N SER A 7 -3.35 34.87 -6.74
CA SER A 7 -2.01 35.31 -6.35
C SER A 7 -1.40 34.43 -5.25
N GLN A 8 -2.21 33.97 -4.29
CA GLN A 8 -1.75 33.06 -3.23
C GLN A 8 -1.41 31.65 -3.76
N LEU A 9 -2.08 31.21 -4.84
CA LEU A 9 -1.85 29.91 -5.46
C LEU A 9 -0.79 29.91 -6.56
N GLU A 10 -0.21 31.06 -6.91
CA GLU A 10 0.78 31.18 -8.00
C GLU A 10 2.04 30.33 -7.75
N LYS A 11 2.41 30.15 -6.47
CA LYS A 11 3.54 29.31 -6.04
C LYS A 11 3.13 27.89 -5.62
N ALA A 12 1.86 27.54 -5.78
CA ALA A 12 1.37 26.23 -5.38
C ALA A 12 1.70 25.16 -6.42
N TYR A 13 1.93 23.94 -5.96
CA TYR A 13 2.12 22.78 -6.83
C TYR A 13 0.79 22.10 -7.12
N PHE A 14 0.43 21.99 -8.39
CA PHE A 14 -0.84 21.38 -8.80
C PHE A 14 -0.65 19.92 -9.18
N ILE A 15 -1.18 19.01 -8.37
CA ILE A 15 -1.25 17.59 -8.70
C ILE A 15 -2.43 17.36 -9.65
N ARG A 16 -2.12 17.02 -10.91
CA ARG A 16 -3.12 16.74 -11.96
C ARG A 16 -3.41 15.24 -12.13
N GLU A 17 -2.47 14.40 -11.72
CA GLU A 17 -2.56 12.95 -11.89
C GLU A 17 -3.52 12.34 -10.87
N ARG A 18 -4.46 11.51 -11.34
CA ARG A 18 -5.55 10.94 -10.52
C ARG A 18 -5.15 9.63 -9.83
N ASN A 19 -4.07 9.01 -10.30
CA ASN A 19 -3.60 7.71 -9.83
C ASN A 19 -2.10 7.68 -9.45
N LEU A 20 -1.59 8.72 -8.77
CA LEU A 20 -0.20 8.73 -8.31
C LEU A 20 0.08 7.61 -7.32
N GLY A 21 1.17 6.89 -7.52
CA GLY A 21 1.69 5.92 -6.56
C GLY A 21 2.13 6.58 -5.25
N LYS A 22 2.27 5.77 -4.19
CA LYS A 22 2.69 6.28 -2.88
C LYS A 22 4.06 6.95 -2.94
N ASN A 23 5.05 6.35 -3.60
CA ASN A 23 6.40 6.92 -3.71
C ASN A 23 6.40 8.28 -4.41
N GLU A 24 5.67 8.40 -5.52
CA GLU A 24 5.53 9.66 -6.26
C GLU A 24 4.89 10.75 -5.38
N LEU A 25 3.85 10.38 -4.61
CA LEU A 25 3.24 11.28 -3.65
C LEU A 25 4.21 11.69 -2.54
N VAL A 26 5.03 10.76 -2.01
CA VAL A 26 6.06 11.07 -1.00
C VAL A 26 7.07 12.07 -1.56
N ASP A 27 7.53 11.88 -2.79
CA ASP A 27 8.51 12.76 -3.42
C ASP A 27 7.95 14.18 -3.58
N ILE A 28 6.66 14.30 -3.94
CA ILE A 28 5.97 15.60 -3.97
C ILE A 28 5.84 16.18 -2.57
N LEU A 29 5.45 15.40 -1.56
CA LEU A 29 5.30 15.88 -0.18
C LEU A 29 6.63 16.29 0.49
N ARG A 30 7.76 15.76 0.00
CA ARG A 30 9.11 16.12 0.44
C ARG A 30 9.74 17.27 -0.34
N SER A 31 9.08 17.74 -1.39
CA SER A 31 9.55 18.87 -2.18
C SER A 31 9.48 20.18 -1.40
N ASP A 32 10.06 21.24 -1.98
CA ASP A 32 10.07 22.57 -1.38
C ASP A 32 8.72 23.31 -1.50
N TYR A 33 7.68 22.67 -2.03
CA TYR A 33 6.36 23.29 -2.18
C TYR A 33 5.59 23.32 -0.85
N HIS A 34 5.29 24.53 -0.38
CA HIS A 34 4.50 24.74 0.85
C HIS A 34 2.99 24.59 0.65
N ILE A 35 2.50 24.75 -0.58
CA ILE A 35 1.08 24.63 -0.93
C ILE A 35 0.97 23.64 -2.07
N ILE A 36 0.17 22.60 -1.86
CA ILE A 36 -0.14 21.59 -2.86
C ILE A 36 -1.65 21.65 -3.12
N VAL A 37 -2.02 21.77 -4.39
CA VAL A 37 -3.42 21.80 -4.84
C VAL A 37 -3.71 20.50 -5.58
N ILE A 38 -4.78 19.84 -5.16
CA ILE A 38 -5.25 18.61 -5.76
C ILE A 38 -6.76 18.67 -5.98
N SER A 39 -7.22 18.12 -7.10
CA SER A 39 -8.63 17.84 -7.30
C SER A 39 -8.97 16.49 -6.69
N ASP A 40 -10.11 16.41 -5.99
CA ASP A 40 -10.66 15.12 -5.57
C ASP A 40 -11.17 14.28 -6.74
N GLY A 41 -11.07 14.78 -7.98
CA GLY A 41 -11.50 14.10 -9.20
C GLY A 41 -13.00 14.19 -9.44
N THR A 42 -13.77 14.79 -8.52
CA THR A 42 -15.21 14.97 -8.64
C THR A 42 -15.52 16.42 -9.01
N ARG A 43 -16.65 16.64 -9.69
CA ARG A 43 -17.22 17.98 -9.89
C ARG A 43 -18.28 18.31 -8.84
N GLU A 44 -18.35 17.51 -7.78
CA GLU A 44 -19.35 17.60 -6.74
C GLU A 44 -18.76 18.09 -5.42
N ASN A 45 -19.62 18.32 -4.43
CA ASN A 45 -19.19 18.43 -3.05
C ASN A 45 -18.50 17.13 -2.61
N ILE A 46 -17.38 17.24 -1.87
CA ILE A 46 -16.49 16.12 -1.50
C ILE A 46 -17.22 14.79 -1.33
N ASN A 47 -16.83 13.79 -2.10
CA ASN A 47 -17.40 12.45 -1.96
C ASN A 47 -16.27 11.46 -1.75
N LEU A 48 -16.00 11.10 -0.49
CA LEU A 48 -14.90 10.21 -0.13
C LEU A 48 -15.04 8.80 -0.71
N LEU A 49 -16.22 8.42 -1.19
CA LEU A 49 -16.45 7.14 -1.88
C LEU A 49 -16.08 7.20 -3.38
N LEU A 50 -16.08 8.39 -3.97
CA LEU A 50 -15.84 8.61 -5.41
C LEU A 50 -14.56 9.41 -5.69
N ALA A 51 -13.81 9.77 -4.64
CA ALA A 51 -12.61 10.55 -4.77
C ALA A 51 -11.52 9.80 -5.54
N SER A 52 -10.67 10.56 -6.23
CA SER A 52 -9.51 10.02 -6.94
C SER A 52 -8.57 9.30 -5.98
N THR A 53 -7.85 8.29 -6.49
CA THR A 53 -6.86 7.54 -5.72
C THR A 53 -5.80 8.47 -5.11
N THR A 54 -5.33 9.45 -5.89
CA THR A 54 -4.36 10.44 -5.41
C THR A 54 -4.91 11.27 -4.26
N PHE A 55 -6.16 11.74 -4.36
CA PHE A 55 -6.79 12.52 -3.28
C PHE A 55 -6.96 11.67 -2.02
N ALA A 56 -7.43 10.43 -2.15
CA ALA A 56 -7.60 9.53 -1.02
C ALA A 56 -6.27 9.24 -0.31
N ARG A 57 -5.18 9.05 -1.07
CA ARG A 57 -3.83 8.91 -0.52
C ARG A 57 -3.38 10.17 0.21
N LEU A 58 -3.51 11.35 -0.40
CA LEU A 58 -3.12 12.60 0.26
C LEU A 58 -3.94 12.84 1.53
N PHE A 59 -5.25 12.66 1.45
CA PHE A 59 -6.16 12.79 2.60
C PHE A 59 -5.74 11.89 3.77
N LYS A 60 -5.20 10.70 3.47
CA LYS A 60 -4.68 9.80 4.49
C LYS A 60 -3.41 10.33 5.18
N GLU A 61 -2.52 10.96 4.41
CA GLU A 61 -1.18 11.32 4.86
C GLU A 61 -1.15 12.60 5.73
N VAL A 62 -2.17 13.45 5.65
CA VAL A 62 -2.23 14.69 6.46
C VAL A 62 -2.49 14.40 7.95
N ASP A 63 -2.09 15.32 8.83
CA ASP A 63 -2.37 15.21 10.27
C ASP A 63 -3.74 15.76 10.66
N GLY A 64 -4.29 16.66 9.85
CA GLY A 64 -5.60 17.23 10.04
C GLY A 64 -6.18 17.77 8.74
N VAL A 65 -7.50 17.85 8.71
CA VAL A 65 -8.30 18.33 7.58
C VAL A 65 -9.09 19.53 8.05
N ILE A 66 -8.96 20.66 7.35
CA ILE A 66 -9.79 21.84 7.58
C ILE A 66 -10.76 21.97 6.43
N SER A 67 -12.05 21.83 6.72
CA SER A 67 -13.14 21.97 5.77
C SER A 67 -13.93 23.26 6.01
N ARG A 68 -14.61 23.78 4.98
CA ARG A 68 -15.40 25.01 5.06
C ARG A 68 -16.85 24.78 4.65
N GLY A 69 -17.78 25.37 5.40
CA GLY A 69 -19.20 25.46 5.06
C GLY A 69 -20.06 24.32 5.61
N PRO A 70 -21.39 24.52 5.61
CA PRO A 70 -22.35 23.60 6.24
C PRO A 70 -22.46 22.25 5.50
N ASP A 71 -22.29 22.22 4.18
CA ASP A 71 -22.32 20.97 3.41
C ASP A 71 -21.15 20.05 3.78
N GLN A 72 -19.96 20.61 3.89
CA GLN A 72 -18.77 19.88 4.32
C GLN A 72 -18.90 19.43 5.78
N LYS A 73 -19.49 20.28 6.63
CA LYS A 73 -19.83 19.91 8.01
C LYS A 73 -20.73 18.67 8.03
N ARG A 74 -21.80 18.65 7.23
CA ARG A 74 -22.71 17.49 7.14
C ARG A 74 -21.96 16.22 6.74
N ARG A 75 -21.07 16.28 5.74
CA ARG A 75 -20.35 15.10 5.23
C ARG A 75 -19.34 14.53 6.23
N PHE A 76 -18.58 15.39 6.91
CA PHE A 76 -17.58 14.94 7.89
C PHE A 76 -18.17 14.66 9.28
N PHE A 77 -19.15 15.43 9.74
CA PHE A 77 -19.69 15.33 11.11
C PHE A 77 -21.02 14.59 11.18
N GLY A 78 -21.85 14.69 10.14
CA GLY A 78 -23.15 14.00 10.08
C GLY A 78 -23.05 12.53 9.66
N SER A 79 -21.87 12.07 9.23
CA SER A 79 -21.63 10.65 8.97
C SER A 79 -21.12 9.91 10.21
N HIS A 80 -21.46 8.62 10.29
CA HIS A 80 -20.97 7.71 11.33
C HIS A 80 -19.50 7.30 11.15
N PHE A 81 -18.86 7.71 10.05
CA PHE A 81 -17.45 7.40 9.79
C PHE A 81 -16.55 8.05 10.84
N GLN A 82 -15.57 7.29 11.31
CA GLN A 82 -14.46 7.78 12.10
C GLN A 82 -13.23 7.89 11.19
N PHE A 83 -12.49 8.98 11.30
CA PHE A 83 -11.38 9.29 10.42
C PHE A 83 -10.04 9.01 11.09
N THR A 84 -9.01 8.80 10.28
CA THR A 84 -7.63 8.67 10.77
C THR A 84 -6.96 10.03 11.00
N GLN A 85 -7.57 11.11 10.47
CA GLN A 85 -7.18 12.51 10.62
C GLN A 85 -8.04 13.21 11.67
N ASN A 86 -7.48 14.27 12.27
CA ASN A 86 -8.27 15.25 13.00
C ASN A 86 -9.06 16.12 12.01
N ILE A 87 -10.38 16.23 12.16
CA ILE A 87 -11.20 17.00 11.23
C ILE A 87 -11.71 18.28 11.90
N PHE A 88 -11.48 19.40 11.24
CA PHE A 88 -12.02 20.71 11.60
C PHE A 88 -13.01 21.16 10.52
N ASN A 89 -14.05 21.86 10.94
CA ASN A 89 -14.95 22.54 10.02
C ASN A 89 -15.19 23.98 10.47
N ILE A 90 -15.09 24.91 9.52
CA ILE A 90 -15.37 26.33 9.73
C ILE A 90 -16.64 26.67 8.95
N ALA A 91 -17.70 27.10 9.63
CA ALA A 91 -18.96 27.47 9.02
C ALA A 91 -19.57 28.70 9.70
N ALA A 92 -20.49 29.38 9.01
CA ALA A 92 -21.29 30.44 9.62
C ALA A 92 -22.20 29.84 10.71
N GLY A 93 -22.24 30.51 11.86
CA GLY A 93 -23.20 30.27 12.94
C GLY A 93 -24.50 31.03 12.70
N ALA A 94 -25.45 30.88 13.62
CA ALA A 94 -26.78 31.48 13.49
C ALA A 94 -26.78 33.02 13.51
N ASP A 95 -25.80 33.63 14.19
CA ASP A 95 -25.76 35.08 14.46
C ASP A 95 -24.55 35.77 13.80
N ASP A 96 -24.24 35.46 12.54
CA ASP A 96 -23.03 35.91 11.82
C ASP A 96 -21.69 35.55 12.50
N SER A 97 -21.74 34.74 13.56
CA SER A 97 -20.57 34.19 14.25
C SER A 97 -19.86 33.14 13.40
N VAL A 98 -18.56 32.94 13.66
CA VAL A 98 -17.80 31.84 13.06
C VAL A 98 -17.83 30.64 13.99
N MET A 99 -18.40 29.54 13.53
CA MET A 99 -18.43 28.28 14.25
C MET A 99 -17.28 27.37 13.77
N VAL A 100 -16.41 26.98 14.71
CA VAL A 100 -15.36 25.98 14.48
C VAL A 100 -15.75 24.68 15.16
N SER A 101 -16.01 23.64 14.37
CA SER A 101 -16.33 22.29 14.88
C SER A 101 -15.10 21.39 14.79
N PHE A 102 -14.91 20.51 15.76
CA PHE A 102 -13.80 19.56 15.83
C PHE A 102 -14.31 18.13 15.99
N LYS A 103 -13.82 17.22 15.13
CA LYS A 103 -14.04 15.78 15.23
C LYS A 103 -12.67 15.11 15.38
N PRO A 104 -12.36 14.53 16.54
CA PRO A 104 -11.06 13.92 16.77
C PRO A 104 -10.86 12.72 15.86
N ARG A 105 -9.59 12.45 15.52
CA ARG A 105 -9.21 11.18 14.89
C ARG A 105 -9.60 9.99 15.78
N HIS A 106 -9.79 8.83 15.18
CA HIS A 106 -10.07 7.61 15.92
C HIS A 106 -8.93 7.28 16.90
N PRO A 107 -9.20 6.89 18.16
CA PRO A 107 -8.16 6.67 19.17
C PRO A 107 -7.25 5.47 18.88
N ALA A 108 -7.73 4.48 18.12
CA ALA A 108 -6.93 3.32 17.71
C ALA A 108 -6.04 3.57 16.47
N VAL A 109 -5.90 4.83 16.02
CA VAL A 109 -5.07 5.15 14.86
C VAL A 109 -3.61 5.05 15.23
N ILE A 110 -2.90 4.17 14.53
CA ILE A 110 -1.44 4.09 14.55
C ILE A 110 -0.97 4.67 13.22
N LYS A 111 -0.14 5.72 13.27
CA LYS A 111 0.42 6.36 12.07
C LYS A 111 1.91 6.01 11.97
N TYR A 112 2.29 5.39 10.86
CA TYR A 112 3.69 5.15 10.53
C TYR A 112 4.18 6.30 9.66
N THR A 113 5.20 7.03 10.13
CA THR A 113 5.82 8.06 9.28
C THR A 113 6.75 7.42 8.25
N TYR A 114 7.01 8.11 7.14
CA TYR A 114 7.99 7.65 6.16
C TYR A 114 9.39 7.42 6.75
N LYS A 115 9.75 8.21 7.77
CA LYS A 115 10.99 8.01 8.52
C LYS A 115 10.97 6.64 9.23
N ASN A 116 9.89 6.31 9.92
CA ASN A 116 9.76 5.02 10.60
C ASN A 116 9.78 3.84 9.61
N LEU A 117 9.10 3.97 8.48
CA LEU A 117 9.12 2.93 7.44
C LEU A 117 10.52 2.77 6.83
N GLY A 118 11.24 3.88 6.60
CA GLY A 118 12.62 3.86 6.13
C GLY A 118 13.59 3.23 7.13
N GLU A 119 13.46 3.53 8.43
CA GLU A 119 14.24 2.93 9.50
C GLU A 119 14.01 1.41 9.57
N LYS A 120 12.76 0.95 9.45
CA LYS A 120 12.43 -0.47 9.38
C LYS A 120 13.02 -1.15 8.15
N ALA A 121 12.91 -0.52 6.98
CA ALA A 121 13.52 -1.03 5.75
C ALA A 121 15.04 -1.20 5.90
N ASN A 122 15.71 -0.18 6.46
CA ASN A 122 17.16 -0.23 6.69
C ASN A 122 17.54 -1.35 7.65
N SER A 123 16.77 -1.58 8.72
CA SER A 123 17.02 -2.70 9.63
C SER A 123 16.93 -4.07 8.93
N ILE A 124 16.01 -4.25 7.98
CA ILE A 124 15.91 -5.48 7.18
C ILE A 124 17.10 -5.58 6.21
N ILE A 125 17.51 -4.46 5.61
CA ILE A 125 18.68 -4.39 4.72
C ILE A 125 19.97 -4.76 5.46
N GLU A 126 20.16 -4.28 6.69
CA GLU A 126 21.30 -4.65 7.53
C GLU A 126 21.34 -6.15 7.83
N GLN A 127 20.18 -6.78 8.05
CA GLN A 127 20.10 -8.24 8.23
C GLN A 127 20.49 -9.00 6.95
N MET A 128 20.04 -8.56 5.78
CA MET A 128 20.46 -9.14 4.49
C MET A 128 21.95 -9.02 4.28
N HIS A 129 22.49 -7.83 4.53
CA HIS A 129 23.92 -7.56 4.40
C HIS A 129 24.74 -8.45 5.35
N ALA A 130 24.32 -8.58 6.61
CA ALA A 130 24.97 -9.48 7.56
C ALA A 130 24.90 -10.96 7.12
N ALA A 131 23.80 -11.40 6.52
CA ALA A 131 23.68 -12.75 5.96
C ALA A 131 24.65 -12.97 4.79
N LYS A 132 24.75 -11.99 3.87
CA LYS A 132 25.71 -12.00 2.75
C LYS A 132 27.15 -12.08 3.24
N GLN A 133 27.51 -11.32 4.28
CA GLN A 133 28.85 -11.38 4.89
C GLN A 133 29.19 -12.76 5.46
N LYS A 134 28.19 -13.55 5.85
CA LYS A 134 28.35 -14.95 6.29
C LYS A 134 28.36 -15.94 5.12
N GLY A 135 28.38 -15.47 3.88
CA GLY A 135 28.32 -16.31 2.68
C GLY A 135 26.96 -16.95 2.44
N MET A 136 25.89 -16.43 3.05
CA MET A 136 24.54 -16.95 2.83
C MET A 136 23.92 -16.37 1.57
N THR A 137 23.10 -17.18 0.90
CA THR A 137 22.19 -16.73 -0.17
C THR A 137 20.99 -16.04 0.44
N VAL A 138 20.62 -14.86 -0.05
CA VAL A 138 19.44 -14.13 0.40
C VAL A 138 18.28 -14.40 -0.55
N MET A 139 17.21 -15.00 -0.02
CA MET A 139 16.00 -15.31 -0.76
C MET A 139 14.85 -14.41 -0.30
N PHE A 140 14.23 -13.70 -1.24
CA PHE A 140 12.97 -13.02 -1.02
C PHE A 140 11.82 -13.91 -1.46
N TYR A 141 10.97 -14.33 -0.52
CA TYR A 141 9.80 -15.16 -0.78
C TYR A 141 8.53 -14.32 -0.78
N SER A 142 7.91 -14.23 -1.95
CA SER A 142 6.67 -13.48 -2.18
C SER A 142 5.50 -14.41 -2.45
N GLY A 143 4.33 -14.10 -1.93
CA GLY A 143 3.12 -14.88 -2.23
C GLY A 143 1.82 -14.16 -1.91
N ILE A 144 0.71 -14.87 -2.08
CA ILE A 144 -0.63 -14.30 -1.93
C ILE A 144 -0.87 -13.88 -0.48
N ILE A 145 -1.03 -12.57 -0.25
CA ILE A 145 -1.48 -11.99 1.02
C ILE A 145 -2.59 -10.97 0.71
N GLY A 146 -3.74 -11.10 1.37
CA GLY A 146 -4.85 -10.14 1.25
C GLY A 146 -5.64 -10.17 -0.07
N SER A 147 -5.18 -10.89 -1.09
CA SER A 147 -5.84 -10.91 -2.42
C SER A 147 -6.97 -11.94 -2.56
N ILE A 148 -7.14 -12.83 -1.59
CA ILE A 148 -8.30 -13.73 -1.50
C ILE A 148 -9.24 -13.19 -0.42
N PRO A 149 -10.47 -12.76 -0.78
CA PRO A 149 -11.42 -12.17 0.16
C PRO A 149 -11.66 -13.05 1.40
N GLY A 150 -11.56 -12.46 2.60
CA GLY A 150 -11.81 -13.15 3.87
C GLY A 150 -10.77 -14.24 4.25
N ARG A 151 -9.66 -14.37 3.52
CA ARG A 151 -8.66 -15.44 3.73
C ARG A 151 -7.28 -14.97 4.22
N LEU A 152 -7.18 -13.76 4.78
CA LEU A 152 -5.91 -13.19 5.24
C LEU A 152 -5.19 -14.09 6.25
N GLN A 153 -5.91 -14.64 7.24
CA GLN A 153 -5.30 -15.50 8.26
C GLN A 153 -4.80 -16.82 7.67
N THR A 154 -5.57 -17.43 6.76
CA THR A 154 -5.13 -18.63 6.04
C THR A 154 -3.90 -18.34 5.20
N ALA A 155 -3.88 -17.21 4.50
CA ALA A 155 -2.75 -16.77 3.68
C ALA A 155 -1.46 -16.63 4.51
N LYS A 156 -1.52 -15.90 5.64
CA LYS A 156 -0.38 -15.78 6.57
C LYS A 156 0.08 -17.14 7.09
N LYS A 157 -0.86 -18.02 7.48
CA LYS A 157 -0.55 -19.34 8.01
C LYS A 157 0.17 -20.24 6.99
N ILE A 158 -0.36 -20.36 5.77
CA ILE A 158 0.28 -21.22 4.76
C ILE A 158 1.65 -20.65 4.33
N MET A 159 1.78 -19.32 4.28
CA MET A 159 3.04 -18.65 3.96
C MET A 159 4.11 -18.96 5.01
N SER A 160 3.80 -18.74 6.30
CA SER A 160 4.71 -19.03 7.41
C SER A 160 5.12 -20.50 7.42
N VAL A 161 4.17 -21.43 7.32
CA VAL A 161 4.47 -22.86 7.33
C VAL A 161 5.38 -23.27 6.16
N PHE A 162 5.18 -22.70 4.98
CA PHE A 162 6.02 -22.98 3.83
C PHE A 162 7.42 -22.37 3.97
N VAL A 163 7.52 -21.11 4.41
CA VAL A 163 8.82 -20.47 4.65
C VAL A 163 9.61 -21.22 5.73
N ASP A 164 8.97 -21.69 6.79
CA ASP A 164 9.63 -22.49 7.83
C ASP A 164 10.04 -23.88 7.32
N HIS A 165 9.36 -24.42 6.31
CA HIS A 165 9.83 -25.59 5.60
C HIS A 165 11.09 -25.26 4.77
N LEU A 166 11.08 -24.20 3.97
CA LEU A 166 12.25 -23.78 3.21
C LEU A 166 13.47 -23.50 4.09
N ARG A 167 13.28 -22.85 5.24
CA ARG A 167 14.35 -22.59 6.24
C ARG A 167 15.00 -23.87 6.77
N ARG A 168 14.28 -24.99 6.79
CA ARG A 168 14.80 -26.30 7.24
C ARG A 168 15.49 -27.07 6.13
N GLU A 169 14.99 -26.96 4.90
CA GLU A 169 15.55 -27.67 3.76
C GLU A 169 16.79 -26.98 3.17
N TYR A 170 16.81 -25.65 3.16
CA TYR A 170 17.87 -24.89 2.50
C TYR A 170 18.98 -24.51 3.48
N ALA A 171 20.13 -25.15 3.33
CA ALA A 171 21.35 -24.74 4.01
C ALA A 171 21.83 -23.37 3.50
N MET A 172 22.49 -22.60 4.37
CA MET A 172 23.14 -21.32 4.02
C MET A 172 22.22 -20.32 3.30
N THR A 173 20.92 -20.34 3.59
CA THR A 173 19.94 -19.45 2.96
C THR A 173 19.23 -18.59 4.01
N PHE A 174 19.25 -17.27 3.81
CA PHE A 174 18.50 -16.32 4.62
C PHE A 174 17.22 -15.93 3.88
N ILE A 175 16.07 -16.33 4.41
CA ILE A 175 14.76 -16.13 3.76
C ILE A 175 14.03 -14.96 4.39
N ILE A 176 13.71 -13.96 3.58
CA ILE A 176 12.87 -12.82 3.94
C ILE A 176 11.50 -12.98 3.29
N ASN A 177 10.47 -12.72 4.08
CA ASN A 177 9.09 -12.83 3.67
C ASN A 177 8.29 -11.61 4.18
N PRO A 178 7.55 -10.90 3.31
CA PRO A 178 6.72 -9.77 3.68
C PRO A 178 5.75 -10.00 4.84
N SER A 179 5.21 -11.22 4.97
CA SER A 179 4.25 -11.52 6.04
C SER A 179 4.86 -11.51 7.44
N ASP A 180 6.18 -11.69 7.59
CA ASP A 180 6.85 -11.71 8.88
C ASP A 180 6.95 -10.31 9.51
N TYR A 181 6.77 -9.25 8.69
CA TYR A 181 6.93 -7.85 9.10
C TYR A 181 5.62 -7.05 9.05
N PHE A 182 4.48 -7.76 9.03
CA PHE A 182 3.18 -7.12 9.13
C PHE A 182 2.91 -6.67 10.56
N GLU A 183 2.86 -5.36 10.79
CA GLU A 183 2.50 -4.79 12.09
C GLU A 183 1.07 -4.23 12.10
N GLU A 184 0.45 -4.23 13.27
CA GLU A 184 -0.87 -3.62 13.46
C GLU A 184 -0.81 -2.12 13.15
N GLY A 185 -1.76 -1.64 12.34
CA GLY A 185 -1.83 -0.24 11.92
C GLY A 185 -1.11 0.08 10.60
N MET A 186 -0.24 -0.80 10.09
CA MET A 186 0.31 -0.64 8.74
C MET A 186 -0.75 -0.97 7.69
N ASP A 187 -0.86 -0.12 6.67
CA ASP A 187 -1.67 -0.41 5.50
C ASP A 187 -0.85 -1.11 4.38
N ALA A 188 -1.51 -1.50 3.30
CA ALA A 188 -0.85 -2.15 2.16
C ALA A 188 0.13 -1.21 1.43
N ASP A 189 -0.14 0.08 1.42
CA ASP A 189 0.64 1.12 0.77
C ASP A 189 1.94 1.40 1.58
N ASP A 190 1.90 1.45 2.92
CA ASP A 190 3.02 1.48 3.85
C ASP A 190 3.96 0.30 3.66
N LEU A 191 3.39 -0.90 3.61
CA LEU A 191 4.14 -2.13 3.39
C LEU A 191 4.81 -2.09 2.02
N MET A 192 4.09 -1.71 0.96
CA MET A 192 4.68 -1.60 -0.38
C MET A 192 5.81 -0.55 -0.41
N TYR A 193 5.65 0.61 0.24
CA TYR A 193 6.70 1.63 0.34
C TYR A 193 7.96 1.08 1.01
N MET A 194 7.81 0.46 2.20
CA MET A 194 8.92 -0.13 2.94
C MET A 194 9.59 -1.27 2.15
N TRP A 195 8.80 -2.17 1.58
CA TRP A 195 9.30 -3.33 0.85
C TRP A 195 10.02 -2.94 -0.44
N GLU A 196 9.58 -1.91 -1.15
CA GLU A 196 10.28 -1.45 -2.35
C GLU A 196 11.70 -0.95 -2.03
N ILE A 197 11.90 -0.29 -0.88
CA ILE A 197 13.24 0.10 -0.40
C ILE A 197 14.11 -1.14 -0.18
N VAL A 198 13.58 -2.13 0.54
CA VAL A 198 14.28 -3.40 0.83
C VAL A 198 14.61 -4.16 -0.46
N GLN A 199 13.64 -4.29 -1.36
CA GLN A 199 13.72 -5.04 -2.61
C GLN A 199 14.73 -4.43 -3.58
N ARG A 200 14.87 -3.11 -3.58
CA ARG A 200 15.81 -2.38 -4.44
C ARG A 200 17.20 -2.22 -3.84
N SER A 201 17.46 -2.78 -2.66
CA SER A 201 18.76 -2.69 -1.97
C SER A 201 19.92 -3.42 -2.67
N GLY A 202 19.62 -4.34 -3.60
CA GLY A 202 20.63 -5.13 -4.32
C GLY A 202 21.16 -6.34 -3.55
N PHE A 203 20.60 -6.67 -2.38
CA PHE A 203 21.04 -7.82 -1.59
C PHE A 203 20.28 -9.13 -1.87
N ILE A 204 19.25 -9.12 -2.71
CA ILE A 204 18.47 -10.33 -3.03
C ILE A 204 19.21 -11.15 -4.09
N ASP A 205 19.49 -12.43 -3.81
CA ASP A 205 20.03 -13.39 -4.78
C ASP A 205 18.93 -14.14 -5.52
N ILE A 206 17.86 -14.50 -4.79
CA ILE A 206 16.76 -15.29 -5.33
C ILE A 206 15.45 -14.61 -4.98
N TRP A 207 14.73 -14.18 -6.00
CA TRP A 207 13.35 -13.72 -5.87
C TRP A 207 12.40 -14.87 -6.21
N ARG A 208 11.80 -15.49 -5.20
CA ARG A 208 10.89 -16.62 -5.38
C ARG A 208 9.44 -16.16 -5.20
N PHE A 209 8.64 -16.35 -6.24
CA PHE A 209 7.20 -16.19 -6.19
C PHE A 209 6.52 -17.54 -5.89
N GLN A 210 5.59 -17.51 -4.93
CA GLN A 210 4.79 -18.65 -4.49
C GLN A 210 4.08 -19.31 -5.68
N THR A 211 4.32 -20.61 -5.86
CA THR A 211 3.60 -21.43 -6.84
C THR A 211 2.37 -22.09 -6.24
N TYR A 212 1.55 -22.73 -7.07
CA TYR A 212 0.44 -23.53 -6.58
C TYR A 212 0.94 -24.75 -5.79
N GLU A 213 2.07 -25.34 -6.20
CA GLU A 213 2.70 -26.46 -5.51
C GLU A 213 3.15 -26.07 -4.12
N ASP A 214 3.73 -24.87 -3.95
CA ASP A 214 4.09 -24.33 -2.63
C ASP A 214 2.85 -24.28 -1.71
N ILE A 215 1.71 -23.78 -2.23
CA ILE A 215 0.44 -23.70 -1.50
C ILE A 215 -0.07 -25.10 -1.13
N VAL A 216 -0.08 -26.04 -2.09
CA VAL A 216 -0.51 -27.42 -1.86
C VAL A 216 0.36 -28.08 -0.78
N GLN A 217 1.68 -27.86 -0.84
CA GLN A 217 2.62 -28.40 0.13
C GLN A 217 2.38 -27.81 1.52
N ALA A 218 2.14 -26.50 1.62
CA ALA A 218 1.79 -25.84 2.87
C ALA A 218 0.51 -26.43 3.49
N PHE A 219 -0.54 -26.65 2.69
CA PHE A 219 -1.78 -27.28 3.15
C PHE A 219 -1.56 -28.72 3.62
N ARG A 220 -0.73 -29.50 2.93
CA ARG A 220 -0.33 -30.84 3.36
C ARG A 220 0.39 -30.81 4.71
N MET A 221 1.31 -29.87 4.90
CA MET A 221 2.07 -29.72 6.16
C MET A 221 1.16 -29.38 7.35
N ILE A 222 0.10 -28.61 7.14
CA ILE A 222 -0.92 -28.34 8.19
C ILE A 222 -2.02 -29.40 8.24
N LYS A 223 -1.84 -30.55 7.58
CA LYS A 223 -2.78 -31.68 7.53
C LYS A 223 -4.20 -31.28 7.09
N SER A 224 -4.29 -30.35 6.14
CA SER A 224 -5.57 -29.88 5.58
C SER A 224 -5.62 -30.13 4.07
N LYS A 225 -6.83 -30.34 3.54
CA LYS A 225 -7.07 -30.27 2.09
C LYS A 225 -6.98 -28.80 1.64
N VAL A 226 -6.62 -28.59 0.38
CA VAL A 226 -6.65 -27.27 -0.26
C VAL A 226 -8.12 -26.86 -0.46
N PRO A 227 -8.59 -25.75 0.14
CA PRO A 227 -9.96 -25.28 -0.04
C PRO A 227 -10.19 -24.82 -1.50
N PRO A 228 -11.45 -24.87 -2.01
CA PRO A 228 -11.76 -24.51 -3.40
C PRO A 228 -11.27 -23.12 -3.81
N GLU A 229 -11.32 -22.15 -2.91
CA GLU A 229 -10.86 -20.79 -3.16
C GLU A 229 -9.34 -20.65 -3.28
N TRP A 230 -8.55 -21.69 -3.01
CA TRP A 230 -7.09 -21.74 -3.19
C TRP A 230 -6.66 -22.60 -4.37
N VAL A 231 -7.55 -23.42 -4.93
CA VAL A 231 -7.25 -24.33 -6.03
C VAL A 231 -6.81 -23.55 -7.27
N GLY A 232 -5.65 -23.91 -7.82
CA GLY A 232 -5.08 -23.30 -9.02
C GLY A 232 -4.58 -21.86 -8.83
N LYS A 233 -4.52 -21.36 -7.59
CA LYS A 233 -3.99 -20.02 -7.31
C LYS A 233 -2.51 -20.06 -6.98
N ASP A 234 -1.81 -19.03 -7.39
CA ASP A 234 -0.39 -18.77 -7.13
C ASP A 234 -0.17 -17.26 -6.97
N ALA A 235 1.08 -16.82 -6.82
CA ALA A 235 1.43 -15.41 -6.66
C ALA A 235 0.84 -14.48 -7.73
N THR A 236 0.50 -14.97 -8.93
CA THR A 236 -0.11 -14.16 -10.01
C THR A 236 -1.51 -13.65 -9.65
N PHE A 237 -2.11 -14.18 -8.57
CA PHE A 237 -3.39 -13.70 -8.04
C PHE A 237 -3.26 -12.49 -7.11
N SER A 238 -2.05 -12.00 -6.84
CA SER A 238 -1.81 -10.86 -5.96
C SER A 238 -1.32 -9.62 -6.70
N THR A 239 -1.95 -8.48 -6.43
CA THR A 239 -1.50 -7.17 -6.90
C THR A 239 -0.12 -6.79 -6.37
N GLY A 240 0.16 -7.15 -5.11
CA GLY A 240 1.48 -6.97 -4.50
C GLY A 240 2.52 -7.70 -5.32
N CYS A 241 2.31 -9.01 -5.56
CA CYS A 241 3.23 -9.82 -6.36
C CYS A 241 3.38 -9.32 -7.81
N THR A 242 2.34 -8.74 -8.43
CA THR A 242 2.47 -8.12 -9.76
C THR A 242 3.39 -6.91 -9.74
N LYS A 243 3.31 -6.04 -8.72
CA LYS A 243 4.26 -4.92 -8.55
C LYS A 243 5.66 -5.43 -8.28
N GLU A 244 5.79 -6.41 -7.40
CA GLU A 244 7.06 -7.04 -7.06
C GLU A 244 7.73 -7.69 -8.26
N MET A 245 6.97 -8.32 -9.17
CA MET A 245 7.53 -8.88 -10.42
C MET A 245 8.15 -7.78 -11.29
N LYS A 246 7.53 -6.60 -11.39
CA LYS A 246 8.11 -5.46 -12.11
C LYS A 246 9.43 -5.01 -11.45
N ILE A 247 9.43 -4.89 -10.12
CA ILE A 247 10.63 -4.52 -9.35
C ILE A 247 11.74 -5.57 -9.54
N ALA A 248 11.41 -6.86 -9.43
CA ALA A 248 12.35 -7.97 -9.61
C ALA A 248 13.04 -7.92 -10.98
N ILE A 249 12.28 -7.71 -12.05
CA ILE A 249 12.83 -7.57 -13.41
C ILE A 249 13.79 -6.36 -13.48
N ASP A 250 13.43 -5.23 -12.87
CA ASP A 250 14.28 -4.04 -12.89
C ASP A 250 15.56 -4.19 -12.06
N VAL A 251 15.48 -4.88 -10.92
CA VAL A 251 16.64 -5.22 -10.09
C VAL A 251 17.54 -6.21 -10.82
N GLN A 252 16.99 -7.23 -11.48
CA GLN A 252 17.75 -8.22 -12.24
C GLN A 252 18.56 -7.59 -13.39
N LYS A 253 18.05 -6.54 -14.03
CA LYS A 253 18.81 -5.80 -15.06
C LYS A 253 20.11 -5.20 -14.50
N LYS A 254 20.12 -4.81 -13.22
CA LYS A 254 21.29 -4.26 -12.52
C LYS A 254 22.15 -5.34 -11.86
N HIS A 255 21.54 -6.48 -11.54
CA HIS A 255 22.15 -7.64 -10.88
C HIS A 255 21.83 -8.91 -11.68
N PRO A 256 22.53 -9.16 -12.81
CA PRO A 256 22.19 -10.24 -13.74
C PRO A 256 22.30 -11.65 -13.13
N GLU A 257 23.06 -11.81 -12.07
CA GLU A 257 23.22 -13.03 -11.28
C GLU A 257 21.98 -13.37 -10.43
N MET A 258 21.13 -12.38 -10.14
CA MET A 258 19.90 -12.59 -9.38
C MET A 258 18.93 -13.48 -10.15
N GLN A 259 18.39 -14.49 -9.47
CA GLN A 259 17.42 -15.42 -10.05
C GLN A 259 15.99 -15.03 -9.71
N ILE A 260 15.09 -15.13 -10.68
CA ILE A 260 13.64 -15.01 -10.47
C ILE A 260 13.04 -16.41 -10.66
N ALA A 261 12.37 -16.92 -9.64
CA ALA A 261 11.76 -18.25 -9.62
C ALA A 261 10.26 -18.16 -9.35
N GLY A 262 9.47 -19.08 -9.92
CA GLY A 262 8.02 -19.15 -9.73
C GLY A 262 7.24 -19.09 -11.05
N PRO A 263 5.99 -18.59 -11.04
CA PRO A 263 5.18 -18.49 -12.25
C PRO A 263 5.83 -17.58 -13.31
N ALA A 264 5.53 -17.83 -14.59
CA ALA A 264 6.04 -17.03 -15.70
C ALA A 264 5.58 -15.56 -15.61
N LYS A 265 6.47 -14.61 -15.94
CA LYS A 265 6.22 -13.17 -15.84
C LYS A 265 4.96 -12.72 -16.61
N GLU A 266 4.65 -13.38 -17.73
CA GLU A 266 3.49 -13.07 -18.56
C GLU A 266 2.17 -13.35 -17.84
N LYS A 267 2.17 -14.21 -16.81
CA LYS A 267 0.98 -14.49 -16.00
C LYS A 267 0.66 -13.36 -15.02
N PHE A 268 1.67 -12.64 -14.53
CA PHE A 268 1.50 -11.49 -13.63
C PHE A 268 0.90 -10.27 -14.35
N MET A 269 1.19 -10.12 -15.65
CA MET A 269 0.80 -8.95 -16.43
C MET A 269 -0.62 -9.03 -17.01
N ARG A 270 -1.34 -10.15 -16.83
CA ARG A 270 -2.71 -10.33 -17.36
C ARG A 270 -3.78 -9.57 -16.58
N ARG A 271 -3.45 -9.16 -15.36
CA ARG A 271 -4.33 -8.40 -14.47
C ARG A 271 -3.78 -7.00 -14.36
N SER A 272 -4.30 -6.10 -15.20
CA SER A 272 -4.17 -4.66 -14.96
C SER A 272 -4.68 -4.37 -13.54
N ASP A 273 -3.93 -3.52 -12.83
CA ASP A 273 -4.03 -3.27 -11.39
C ASP A 273 -5.47 -3.36 -10.86
N TYR A 274 -5.73 -4.30 -9.94
CA TYR A 274 -6.84 -4.10 -9.00
C TYR A 274 -6.54 -2.77 -8.33
N GLY A 275 -7.43 -1.80 -8.53
CA GLY A 275 -7.28 -0.41 -8.09
C GLY A 275 -6.73 -0.37 -6.67
N VAL A 276 -5.44 -0.04 -6.58
CA VAL A 276 -4.77 0.09 -5.29
C VAL A 276 -5.42 1.28 -4.61
N GLY A 277 -6.23 1.03 -3.58
CA GLY A 277 -6.95 2.04 -2.82
C GLY A 277 -8.47 2.03 -2.98
N MET A 278 -9.03 1.23 -3.90
CA MET A 278 -10.47 1.16 -4.13
C MET A 278 -11.04 -0.12 -3.51
N PHE A 279 -11.30 -0.11 -2.20
CA PHE A 279 -12.12 -1.15 -1.55
C PHE A 279 -13.62 -0.92 -1.82
N TYR A 280 -13.98 -0.70 -3.07
CA TYR A 280 -15.37 -0.69 -3.49
C TYR A 280 -15.59 -1.68 -4.62
N ASP A 281 -16.83 -2.15 -4.73
CA ASP A 281 -17.25 -3.12 -5.73
C ASP A 281 -16.94 -2.62 -7.13
N GLN A 282 -16.20 -3.39 -7.95
CA GLN A 282 -15.87 -3.03 -9.34
C GLN A 282 -17.11 -2.65 -10.17
N ARG A 283 -18.31 -3.11 -9.78
CA ARG A 283 -19.60 -2.71 -10.37
C ARG A 283 -19.92 -1.21 -10.22
N LEU A 284 -19.23 -0.49 -9.35
CA LEU A 284 -19.37 0.96 -9.20
C LEU A 284 -18.44 1.74 -10.16
N ALA A 285 -17.47 1.09 -10.81
CA ALA A 285 -16.55 1.75 -11.74
C ALA A 285 -17.28 2.34 -12.95
N ASP A 286 -18.33 1.68 -13.42
CA ASP A 286 -19.16 2.13 -14.54
C ASP A 286 -19.99 3.37 -14.19
N ILE A 287 -20.24 3.61 -12.90
CA ILE A 287 -20.96 4.80 -12.40
C ILE A 287 -20.05 6.03 -12.41
N CYS A 288 -18.73 5.84 -12.25
CA CYS A 288 -17.75 6.93 -12.16
C CYS A 288 -17.22 7.45 -13.51
N GLN A 289 -17.65 6.87 -14.63
CA GLN A 289 -17.30 7.34 -15.98
C GLN A 289 -18.30 8.36 -16.57
N GLY A 290 -19.31 8.78 -15.77
CA GLY A 290 -20.27 9.83 -16.11
C GLY A 290 -19.76 11.24 -15.81
#